data_AF-A0A8E2JI80-F1
#
_entry.id   AF-A0A8E2JI80-F1
#
_cell.length_a   1.000
_cell.length_b   1.000
_cell.length_c   1.000
_cell.angle_alpha   90.00
_cell.angle_beta   90.00
_cell.angle_gamma   90.00
#
_symmetry.space_group_name_H-M   'P 1'
#
loop_
_entity.id
_entity.type
_entity.pdbx_description
1 polymer ?
#
loop_
_entity_poly.entity_id
_entity_poly.type
_entity_poly.pdbx_seq_one_letter_code
_entity_poly.pdbx_strand_id
1 'polypeptide(L)'
;MMNPASAIHGYDTPHGFPTLSKTKSRPHSIDGVSGREIDGDDSQMPSEAGQSRYWYRPGKGVTHLQLFTSLAAPPGSGKNSIIDSAPVPLHALQPLNEADENPLSQKAATFIAQKRRLIGEGWPIDQVLGSEDIDSSVLRPKEIRKTPSTELTVCQWVVHMFEGMKEVKVPEKVAMTLLCVMFFRWSIFPSVEHYQRIPEWMRPTPTQTITPHAVWIDFIPWPEIRDAFINSPELAETPDAFEMLVINASVNWPWPLNEVISLRSNVDGVQLNKTFEQYVRDINNWSLSPVIVAVFPVLGDKAWIRPEKEDDEYLLDADSQEAVFGFQ
;
A
#
# COMPACT_ATOMS: atom_id res chain seq x y z
N MET A 1 -27.33 42.46 32.62
CA MET A 1 -28.80 42.36 32.63
C MET A 1 -29.24 41.66 31.36
N MET A 2 -29.97 40.56 31.54
CA MET A 2 -31.00 39.96 30.66
C MET A 2 -30.74 39.71 29.16
N ASN A 3 -30.81 38.41 28.84
CA ASN A 3 -31.25 37.80 27.57
C ASN A 3 -32.75 38.11 27.32
N PRO A 4 -33.23 38.12 26.06
CA PRO A 4 -34.30 37.19 25.65
C PRO A 4 -34.12 36.72 24.19
N ALA A 5 -34.29 35.44 23.81
CA ALA A 5 -35.48 34.58 23.79
C ALA A 5 -36.61 35.01 22.81
N SER A 6 -36.75 34.19 21.76
CA SER A 6 -37.99 33.71 21.12
C SER A 6 -38.76 34.61 20.13
N ALA A 7 -38.96 34.09 18.90
CA ALA A 7 -40.29 34.05 18.26
C ALA A 7 -40.31 33.07 17.07
N ILE A 8 -41.28 32.15 17.12
CA ILE A 8 -41.66 31.14 16.13
C ILE A 8 -42.96 31.63 15.48
N HIS A 9 -43.04 31.63 14.14
CA HIS A 9 -44.23 31.66 13.26
C HIS A 9 -43.67 31.23 11.87
N GLY A 10 -44.09 30.19 11.14
CA GLY A 10 -45.37 29.50 11.05
C GLY A 10 -46.16 30.06 9.87
N TYR A 11 -46.01 29.50 8.65
CA TYR A 11 -47.03 29.48 7.58
C TYR A 11 -46.71 28.42 6.50
N ASP A 12 -47.63 27.45 6.40
CA ASP A 12 -48.03 26.55 5.29
C ASP A 12 -48.12 27.26 3.91
N THR A 13 -48.07 26.69 2.69
CA THR A 13 -48.26 25.35 2.05
C THR A 13 -47.84 25.50 0.53
N PRO A 14 -48.31 24.72 -0.49
CA PRO A 14 -47.83 23.39 -0.92
C PRO A 14 -47.59 23.25 -2.45
N HIS A 15 -46.66 22.41 -2.90
CA HIS A 15 -46.68 21.77 -4.24
C HIS A 15 -45.85 20.46 -4.10
N GLY A 16 -46.32 19.23 -4.34
CA GLY A 16 -47.35 18.76 -5.24
C GLY A 16 -46.70 18.04 -6.43
N PHE A 17 -46.15 16.82 -6.25
CA PHE A 17 -45.89 15.90 -7.37
C PHE A 17 -46.08 14.43 -6.97
N PRO A 18 -46.63 13.58 -7.87
CA PRO A 18 -47.23 12.30 -7.52
C PRO A 18 -46.27 11.11 -7.61
N THR A 19 -46.58 10.12 -6.77
CA THR A 19 -46.08 8.74 -6.75
C THR A 19 -46.58 7.93 -7.94
N LEU A 20 -45.71 7.08 -8.49
CA LEU A 20 -46.12 5.93 -9.32
C LEU A 20 -45.37 4.67 -8.88
N SER A 21 -46.06 3.91 -8.04
CA SER A 21 -45.88 2.49 -7.80
C SER A 21 -46.23 1.68 -9.05
N LYS A 22 -45.41 0.70 -9.44
CA LYS A 22 -45.92 -0.46 -10.19
C LYS A 22 -45.40 -1.77 -9.60
N THR A 23 -46.38 -2.64 -9.43
CA THR A 23 -46.43 -3.90 -8.72
C THR A 23 -45.95 -5.08 -9.57
N LYS A 24 -45.53 -6.13 -8.85
CA LYS A 24 -45.27 -7.50 -9.31
C LYS A 24 -46.37 -8.07 -10.21
N SER A 25 -45.98 -8.94 -11.13
CA SER A 25 -46.83 -10.02 -11.63
C SER A 25 -45.99 -11.24 -11.97
N ARG A 26 -46.30 -12.36 -11.31
CA ARG A 26 -45.79 -13.71 -11.52
C ARG A 26 -46.97 -14.54 -12.04
N PRO A 27 -46.76 -15.59 -12.85
CA PRO A 27 -47.63 -16.75 -12.77
C PRO A 27 -46.86 -18.07 -12.51
N HIS A 28 -47.59 -18.99 -11.87
CA HIS A 28 -47.26 -20.34 -11.42
C HIS A 28 -47.25 -21.36 -12.59
N SER A 29 -46.27 -22.29 -12.64
CA SER A 29 -46.35 -23.75 -12.37
C SER A 29 -46.87 -24.56 -13.59
N ILE A 30 -46.36 -25.73 -14.02
CA ILE A 30 -46.24 -27.05 -13.36
C ILE A 30 -45.38 -28.03 -14.22
N ASP A 31 -44.57 -28.85 -13.54
CA ASP A 31 -44.00 -30.22 -13.76
C ASP A 31 -43.54 -30.79 -15.12
N GLY A 32 -42.38 -31.45 -15.05
CA GLY A 32 -41.91 -32.47 -16.01
C GLY A 32 -40.52 -33.03 -15.66
N VAL A 33 -40.47 -34.14 -14.93
CA VAL A 33 -39.25 -34.90 -14.57
C VAL A 33 -38.68 -35.64 -15.78
N SER A 34 -37.37 -35.50 -16.05
CA SER A 34 -36.52 -36.59 -16.58
C SER A 34 -35.04 -36.17 -16.51
N GLY A 35 -34.24 -36.98 -15.83
CA GLY A 35 -32.80 -36.74 -15.67
C GLY A 35 -31.99 -36.91 -16.96
N ARG A 36 -30.87 -36.20 -17.00
CA ARG A 36 -29.56 -36.62 -17.55
C ARG A 36 -28.52 -35.54 -17.23
N GLU A 37 -27.29 -36.02 -17.09
CA GLU A 37 -26.04 -35.34 -16.73
C GLU A 37 -25.89 -33.94 -17.33
N ILE A 38 -25.40 -32.98 -16.52
CA ILE A 38 -24.97 -31.67 -16.99
C ILE A 38 -23.55 -31.43 -16.47
N ASP A 39 -22.65 -31.30 -17.44
CA ASP A 39 -21.28 -30.83 -17.36
C ASP A 39 -21.14 -29.52 -16.57
N GLY A 40 -19.94 -29.28 -16.06
CA GLY A 40 -19.59 -28.10 -15.27
C GLY A 40 -20.03 -26.79 -15.93
N ASP A 41 -20.97 -26.13 -15.26
CA ASP A 41 -21.44 -24.79 -15.58
C ASP A 41 -20.35 -23.78 -15.18
N ASP A 42 -19.57 -23.37 -16.19
CA ASP A 42 -18.78 -22.16 -16.21
C ASP A 42 -19.74 -20.98 -15.95
N SER A 43 -19.91 -20.64 -14.68
CA SER A 43 -20.71 -19.51 -14.25
C SER A 43 -20.08 -18.23 -14.82
N GLN A 44 -20.64 -17.78 -15.94
CA GLN A 44 -20.39 -16.49 -16.56
C GLN A 44 -20.58 -15.37 -15.55
N MET A 45 -19.45 -14.82 -15.10
CA MET A 45 -19.37 -13.52 -14.47
C MET A 45 -20.00 -12.48 -15.40
N PRO A 46 -20.80 -11.53 -14.87
CA PRO A 46 -21.39 -10.49 -15.72
C PRO A 46 -20.27 -9.67 -16.35
N SER A 47 -20.27 -9.64 -17.69
CA SER A 47 -19.37 -8.84 -18.48
C SER A 47 -19.74 -7.37 -18.35
N GLU A 48 -19.16 -6.68 -17.37
CA GLU A 48 -19.02 -5.23 -17.44
C GLU A 48 -17.98 -4.92 -18.53
N ALA A 49 -18.50 -4.57 -19.70
CA ALA A 49 -17.67 -4.12 -20.80
C ALA A 49 -16.99 -2.80 -20.43
N GLY A 50 -15.66 -2.82 -20.34
CA GLY A 50 -14.84 -1.62 -20.61
C GLY A 50 -14.01 -1.04 -19.47
N GLN A 51 -13.42 -1.83 -18.58
CA GLN A 51 -12.20 -1.41 -17.87
C GLN A 51 -11.44 -2.63 -17.36
N SER A 52 -10.25 -2.85 -17.92
CA SER A 52 -9.34 -3.89 -17.45
C SER A 52 -8.88 -3.53 -16.04
N ARG A 53 -9.50 -4.14 -15.01
CA ARG A 53 -8.91 -4.19 -13.67
C ARG A 53 -7.51 -4.79 -13.87
N TYR A 54 -6.45 -4.03 -13.61
CA TYR A 54 -5.10 -4.59 -13.64
C TYR A 54 -5.07 -5.77 -12.67
N TRP A 55 -4.65 -6.93 -13.15
CA TRP A 55 -4.54 -8.13 -12.33
C TRP A 55 -3.07 -8.36 -12.07
N TYR A 56 -2.62 -8.12 -10.83
CA TYR A 56 -1.29 -8.55 -10.44
C TYR A 56 -1.27 -10.08 -10.51
N ARG A 57 -0.41 -10.61 -11.37
CA ARG A 57 -0.13 -12.04 -11.44
C ARG A 57 1.24 -12.21 -10.83
N PRO A 58 1.36 -12.82 -9.63
CA PRO A 58 2.65 -13.19 -9.10
C PRO A 58 3.40 -13.94 -10.20
N GLY A 59 4.63 -13.49 -10.50
CA GLY A 59 5.41 -14.09 -11.58
C GLY A 59 5.48 -15.60 -11.35
N LYS A 60 4.79 -16.38 -12.19
CA LYS A 60 4.85 -17.84 -12.10
C LYS A 60 6.27 -18.27 -12.41
N GLY A 61 7.06 -18.52 -11.37
CA GLY A 61 8.25 -19.36 -11.44
C GLY A 61 9.57 -18.72 -11.87
N VAL A 62 9.66 -17.41 -12.13
CA VAL A 62 10.97 -16.78 -12.32
C VAL A 62 11.56 -16.47 -10.94
N THR A 63 12.08 -17.51 -10.31
CA THR A 63 12.96 -17.33 -9.14
C THR A 63 14.19 -16.54 -9.59
N HIS A 64 14.70 -15.64 -8.74
CA HIS A 64 15.93 -14.89 -8.99
C HIS A 64 17.08 -15.78 -9.53
N LEU A 65 17.13 -17.05 -9.09
CA LEU A 65 18.03 -18.08 -9.63
C LEU A 65 17.97 -18.25 -11.16
N GLN A 66 16.79 -18.23 -11.79
CA GLN A 66 16.68 -18.37 -13.25
C GLN A 66 17.21 -17.15 -14.00
N LEU A 67 17.03 -15.94 -13.44
CA LEU A 67 17.59 -14.71 -14.03
C LEU A 67 19.11 -14.62 -13.83
N PHE A 68 19.64 -15.03 -12.67
CA PHE A 68 21.09 -15.15 -12.47
C PHE A 68 21.71 -16.20 -13.41
N THR A 69 21.03 -17.32 -13.67
CA THR A 69 21.50 -18.34 -14.61
C THR A 69 21.46 -17.84 -16.07
N SER A 70 20.49 -17.00 -16.42
CA SER A 70 20.34 -16.44 -17.77
C SER A 70 21.29 -15.26 -18.06
N LEU A 71 21.63 -14.45 -17.05
CA LEU A 71 22.51 -13.28 -17.20
C LEU A 71 24.01 -13.64 -17.07
N ALA A 72 24.34 -14.74 -16.37
CA ALA A 72 25.72 -15.20 -16.20
C ALA A 72 26.25 -16.09 -17.33
N ALA A 73 25.50 -16.29 -18.42
CA ALA A 73 25.94 -17.08 -19.56
C ALA A 73 26.50 -16.18 -20.69
N PRO A 74 27.83 -16.00 -20.79
CA PRO A 74 28.42 -15.39 -21.98
C PRO A 74 28.32 -16.37 -23.18
N PRO A 75 28.09 -15.88 -24.41
CA PRO A 75 28.24 -16.71 -25.60
C PRO A 75 29.73 -16.97 -25.83
N GLY A 76 30.22 -18.06 -25.25
CA GLY A 76 31.52 -18.65 -25.56
C GLY A 76 32.72 -17.95 -24.93
N SER A 77 33.19 -18.44 -23.79
CA SER A 77 34.63 -18.45 -23.49
C SER A 77 34.92 -19.42 -22.33
N GLY A 78 36.05 -20.11 -22.45
CA GLY A 78 36.37 -21.32 -21.71
C GLY A 78 36.76 -21.15 -20.25
N LYS A 79 36.60 -22.27 -19.54
CA LYS A 79 37.37 -22.79 -18.39
C LYS A 79 38.27 -21.79 -17.64
N ASN A 80 37.93 -21.64 -16.36
CA ASN A 80 38.74 -21.23 -15.20
C ASN A 80 38.43 -19.85 -14.60
N SER A 81 37.30 -19.76 -13.89
CA SER A 81 37.31 -19.23 -12.52
C SER A 81 36.21 -19.93 -11.71
N ILE A 82 36.60 -20.69 -10.70
CA ILE A 82 35.68 -21.14 -9.65
C ILE A 82 35.61 -19.96 -8.69
N ILE A 83 34.63 -19.08 -8.89
CA ILE A 83 34.26 -18.10 -7.87
C ILE A 83 33.42 -18.88 -6.85
N ASP A 84 34.03 -19.13 -5.70
CA ASP A 84 33.44 -19.78 -4.53
C ASP A 84 32.45 -18.82 -3.84
N SER A 85 31.37 -18.45 -4.53
CA SER A 85 30.27 -17.68 -3.96
C SER A 85 29.06 -18.59 -3.83
N ALA A 86 28.83 -19.10 -2.62
CA ALA A 86 27.53 -19.69 -2.29
C ALA A 86 26.43 -18.68 -2.70
N PRO A 87 25.35 -19.11 -3.37
CA PRO A 87 24.30 -18.20 -3.79
C PRO A 87 23.69 -17.52 -2.56
N VAL A 88 23.58 -16.18 -2.61
CA VAL A 88 22.91 -15.40 -1.57
C VAL A 88 21.47 -15.93 -1.44
N PRO A 89 21.01 -16.32 -0.24
CA PRO A 89 19.68 -16.86 -0.09
C PRO A 89 18.63 -15.78 -0.39
N LEU A 90 17.49 -16.17 -0.96
CA LEU A 90 16.47 -15.25 -1.45
C LEU A 90 16.01 -14.22 -0.40
N HIS A 91 15.86 -14.64 0.87
CA HIS A 91 15.44 -13.76 1.96
C HIS A 91 16.49 -12.71 2.33
N ALA A 92 17.75 -12.87 1.92
CA ALA A 92 18.85 -11.94 2.16
C ALA A 92 19.20 -11.09 0.93
N LEU A 93 18.54 -11.31 -0.21
CA LEU A 93 18.78 -10.54 -1.43
C LEU A 93 18.19 -9.13 -1.30
N GLN A 94 19.05 -8.13 -1.11
CA GLN A 94 18.67 -6.73 -0.91
C GLN A 94 18.59 -5.98 -2.26
N PRO A 95 17.80 -4.89 -2.35
CA PRO A 95 17.90 -3.96 -3.47
C PRO A 95 19.31 -3.37 -3.58
N LEU A 96 19.75 -3.14 -4.80
CA LEU A 96 20.99 -2.43 -5.11
C LEU A 96 20.69 -0.93 -5.11
N ASN A 97 20.65 -0.34 -3.91
CA ASN A 97 20.43 1.10 -3.79
C ASN A 97 21.73 1.88 -4.04
N GLU A 98 21.63 3.01 -4.72
CA GLU A 98 22.71 3.99 -4.86
C GLU A 98 22.40 5.29 -4.11
N ALA A 99 23.44 6.08 -3.86
CA ALA A 99 23.29 7.37 -3.22
C ALA A 99 22.72 8.39 -4.22
N ASP A 100 21.72 9.13 -3.78
CA ASP A 100 21.04 10.15 -4.59
C ASP A 100 20.73 11.42 -3.76
N GLU A 101 20.26 12.47 -4.42
CA GLU A 101 19.96 13.77 -3.79
C GLU A 101 18.57 13.85 -3.15
N ASN A 102 17.71 12.83 -3.34
CA ASN A 102 16.36 12.83 -2.79
C ASN A 102 16.40 12.78 -1.24
N PRO A 103 15.77 13.74 -0.54
CA PRO A 103 15.78 13.79 0.91
C PRO A 103 15.19 12.55 1.58
N LEU A 104 14.19 11.91 0.98
CA LEU A 104 13.58 10.68 1.49
C LEU A 104 14.58 9.52 1.40
N SER A 105 15.25 9.35 0.26
CA SER A 105 16.28 8.32 0.10
C SER A 105 17.38 8.45 1.13
N GLN A 106 17.94 9.66 1.30
CA GLN A 106 19.04 9.89 2.24
C GLN A 106 18.63 9.58 3.69
N LYS A 107 17.45 10.04 4.10
CA LYS A 107 16.90 9.76 5.44
C LYS A 107 16.67 8.26 5.65
N ALA A 108 16.08 7.58 4.67
CA ALA A 108 15.83 6.15 4.72
C ALA A 108 17.12 5.32 4.79
N ALA A 109 18.08 5.61 3.91
CA ALA A 109 19.38 4.94 3.90
C ALA A 109 20.12 5.13 5.23
N THR A 110 20.12 6.36 5.76
CA THR A 110 20.73 6.68 7.05
C THR A 110 20.07 5.91 8.19
N PHE A 111 18.73 5.87 8.22
CA PHE A 111 18.00 5.14 9.25
C PHE A 111 18.28 3.63 9.20
N ILE A 112 18.26 3.02 8.01
CA ILE A 112 18.59 1.59 7.81
C ILE A 112 20.02 1.31 8.27
N ALA A 113 20.99 2.11 7.83
CA ALA A 113 22.39 1.95 8.20
C ALA A 113 22.61 2.06 9.71
N GLN A 114 21.93 3.02 10.35
CA GLN A 114 21.99 3.20 11.79
C GLN A 114 21.43 1.99 12.55
N LYS A 115 20.25 1.49 12.15
CA LYS A 115 19.62 0.34 12.83
C LYS A 115 20.44 -0.94 12.64
N ARG A 116 20.99 -1.16 11.44
CA ARG A 116 21.94 -2.26 11.17
C ARG A 116 23.19 -2.16 12.06
N ARG A 117 23.72 -0.95 12.26
CA ARG A 117 24.86 -0.72 13.15
C ARG A 117 24.53 -1.09 14.60
N LEU A 118 23.38 -0.68 15.13
CA LEU A 118 22.96 -1.05 16.50
C LEU A 118 22.89 -2.57 16.67
N ILE A 119 22.33 -3.29 15.70
CA ILE A 119 22.31 -4.77 15.72
C ILE A 119 23.75 -5.32 15.70
N GLY A 120 24.62 -4.76 14.85
CA GLY A 120 26.04 -5.15 14.78
C GLY A 120 26.82 -4.89 16.07
N GLU A 121 26.42 -3.89 16.86
CA GLU A 121 26.96 -3.58 18.19
C GLU A 121 26.39 -4.51 19.29
N GLY A 122 25.46 -5.41 18.96
CA GLY A 122 24.91 -6.41 19.88
C GLY A 122 23.63 -5.99 20.61
N TRP A 123 22.97 -4.91 20.18
CA TRP A 123 21.68 -4.52 20.75
C TRP A 123 20.58 -5.56 20.45
N PRO A 124 19.66 -5.83 21.39
CA PRO A 124 18.53 -6.72 21.15
C PRO A 124 17.66 -6.27 19.97
N ILE A 125 17.35 -7.20 19.07
CA ILE A 125 16.64 -6.91 17.80
C ILE A 125 15.26 -6.31 18.05
N ASP A 126 14.55 -6.80 19.06
CA ASP A 126 13.24 -6.32 19.51
C ASP A 126 13.30 -4.84 19.98
N GLN A 127 14.40 -4.44 20.62
CA GLN A 127 14.61 -3.04 21.01
C GLN A 127 14.97 -2.16 19.81
N VAL A 128 15.77 -2.67 18.87
CA VAL A 128 16.17 -1.90 17.69
C VAL A 128 15.01 -1.66 16.73
N LEU A 129 14.23 -2.71 16.46
CA LEU A 129 13.11 -2.68 15.50
C LEU A 129 11.82 -2.16 16.13
N GLY A 130 11.62 -2.39 17.43
CA GLY A 130 10.36 -2.16 18.13
C GLY A 130 9.34 -3.28 17.91
N SER A 131 8.09 -3.00 18.33
CA SER A 131 6.93 -3.90 18.18
C SER A 131 6.81 -4.48 16.77
N GLU A 132 6.41 -5.74 16.68
CA GLU A 132 6.06 -6.37 15.39
C GLU A 132 4.73 -5.86 14.84
N ASP A 133 3.79 -5.56 15.73
CA ASP A 133 2.51 -4.95 15.37
C ASP A 133 2.69 -3.45 15.13
N ILE A 134 1.88 -2.89 14.24
CA ILE A 134 1.66 -1.44 14.20
C ILE A 134 1.15 -1.01 15.57
N ASP A 135 1.91 -0.14 16.23
CA ASP A 135 1.56 0.41 17.53
C ASP A 135 0.71 1.69 17.39
N SER A 136 0.25 2.22 18.53
CA SER A 136 -0.61 3.41 18.56
C SER A 136 0.07 4.69 18.06
N SER A 137 1.36 4.68 17.68
CA SER A 137 2.05 5.84 17.11
C SER A 137 1.40 6.34 15.82
N VAL A 138 0.77 5.44 15.04
CA VAL A 138 -0.05 5.80 13.87
C VAL A 138 -1.16 6.78 14.23
N LEU A 139 -1.67 6.70 15.46
CA LEU A 139 -2.71 7.58 15.99
C LEU A 139 -2.19 8.85 16.63
N ARG A 140 -0.92 8.87 17.04
CA ARG A 140 -0.33 9.98 17.79
C ARG A 140 0.98 10.48 17.17
N PRO A 141 0.97 10.94 15.90
CA PRO A 141 2.20 11.40 15.24
C PRO A 141 2.88 12.56 15.99
N LYS A 142 2.08 13.45 16.61
CA LYS A 142 2.56 14.66 17.31
C LYS A 142 3.44 14.33 18.52
N GLU A 143 3.23 13.20 19.19
CA GLU A 143 4.04 12.77 20.34
C GLU A 143 5.45 12.33 19.93
N ILE A 144 5.59 11.82 18.69
CA ILE A 144 6.84 11.30 18.12
C ILE A 144 7.85 12.42 17.84
N ARG A 145 7.38 13.64 17.52
CA ARG A 145 8.22 14.79 17.10
C ARG A 145 9.32 15.18 18.10
N LYS A 146 9.20 14.78 19.36
CA LYS A 146 10.16 15.09 20.42
C LYS A 146 11.29 14.06 20.53
N THR A 147 11.14 12.91 19.89
CA THR A 147 12.07 11.80 20.01
C THR A 147 13.13 11.87 18.91
N PRO A 148 14.44 11.80 19.24
CA PRO A 148 15.50 11.71 18.25
C PRO A 148 15.28 10.51 17.31
N SER A 149 15.61 10.66 16.02
CA SER A 149 15.47 9.58 15.02
C SER A 149 16.17 8.28 15.41
N THR A 150 17.21 8.39 16.24
CA THR A 150 18.02 7.28 16.77
C THR A 150 17.24 6.37 17.71
N GLU A 151 16.26 6.92 18.41
CA GLU A 151 15.44 6.25 19.42
C GLU A 151 14.10 5.76 18.85
N LEU A 152 13.72 6.23 17.66
CA LEU A 152 12.47 5.83 17.01
C LEU A 152 12.47 4.35 16.66
N THR A 153 11.37 3.66 16.95
CA THR A 153 11.11 2.33 16.38
C THR A 153 10.92 2.42 14.87
N VAL A 154 10.92 1.29 14.16
CA VAL A 154 10.65 1.28 12.71
C VAL A 154 9.26 1.85 12.43
N CYS A 155 8.24 1.47 13.22
CA CYS A 155 6.88 1.99 13.08
C CYS A 155 6.83 3.52 13.23
N GLN A 156 7.42 4.05 14.31
CA GLN A 156 7.41 5.50 14.56
C GLN A 156 8.14 6.30 13.49
N TRP A 157 9.27 5.79 12.99
CA TRP A 157 10.02 6.44 11.93
C TRP A 157 9.24 6.49 10.62
N VAL A 158 8.55 5.40 10.26
CA VAL A 158 7.67 5.36 9.07
C VAL A 158 6.46 6.29 9.24
N VAL A 159 5.84 6.34 10.42
CA VAL A 159 4.75 7.31 10.69
C VAL A 159 5.24 8.74 10.47
N HIS A 160 6.45 9.06 10.93
CA HIS A 160 7.05 10.38 10.74
C HIS A 160 7.38 10.69 9.27
N MET A 161 7.74 9.67 8.47
CA MET A 161 7.93 9.81 7.02
C MET A 161 6.65 10.32 6.33
N PHE A 162 5.48 9.78 6.69
CA PHE A 162 4.20 10.16 6.09
C PHE A 162 3.52 11.34 6.78
N GLU A 163 4.10 11.91 7.84
CA GLU A 163 3.47 12.99 8.61
C GLU A 163 3.27 14.27 7.78
N GLY A 164 4.17 14.55 6.84
CA GLY A 164 4.10 15.72 5.96
C GLY A 164 3.03 15.66 4.87
N MET A 165 2.52 14.46 4.55
CA MET A 165 1.54 14.24 3.48
C MET A 165 0.13 14.33 4.06
N LYS A 166 -0.47 15.53 4.02
CA LYS A 166 -1.78 15.81 4.65
C LYS A 166 -2.96 15.47 3.74
N GLU A 167 -2.70 15.43 2.45
CA GLU A 167 -3.64 15.17 1.37
C GLU A 167 -3.95 13.66 1.25
N VAL A 168 -3.13 12.82 1.89
CA VAL A 168 -3.30 11.36 1.90
C VAL A 168 -4.37 11.00 2.91
N LYS A 169 -5.43 10.33 2.42
CA LYS A 169 -6.53 9.80 3.22
C LYS A 169 -6.01 8.81 4.28
N VAL A 170 -6.71 8.73 5.42
CA VAL A 170 -6.25 7.88 6.54
C VAL A 170 -6.05 6.40 6.16
N PRO A 171 -6.97 5.71 5.46
CA PRO A 171 -6.77 4.30 5.09
C PRO A 171 -5.48 4.10 4.28
N GLU A 172 -5.25 4.93 3.27
CA GLU A 172 -4.07 4.92 2.43
C GLU A 172 -2.79 5.16 3.24
N LYS A 173 -2.81 6.13 4.16
CA LYS A 173 -1.67 6.42 5.04
C LYS A 173 -1.32 5.26 5.97
N VAL A 174 -2.34 4.62 6.57
CA VAL A 174 -2.17 3.45 7.44
C VAL A 174 -1.66 2.25 6.64
N ALA A 175 -2.20 2.05 5.43
CA ALA A 175 -1.79 0.97 4.54
C ALA A 175 -0.33 1.13 4.07
N MET A 176 0.06 2.32 3.62
CA MET A 176 1.44 2.64 3.26
C MET A 176 2.39 2.47 4.44
N THR A 177 1.98 2.91 5.63
CA THR A 177 2.75 2.70 6.87
C THR A 177 2.98 1.21 7.13
N LEU A 178 1.94 0.39 7.01
CA LEU A 178 2.04 -1.07 7.17
C LEU A 178 3.06 -1.69 6.21
N LEU A 179 2.97 -1.36 4.92
CA LEU A 179 3.87 -1.89 3.89
C LEU A 179 5.32 -1.45 4.12
N CYS A 180 5.53 -0.17 4.39
CA CYS A 180 6.85 0.38 4.68
C CYS A 180 7.44 -0.24 5.94
N VAL A 181 6.68 -0.41 7.04
CA VAL A 181 7.17 -1.07 8.25
C VAL A 181 7.66 -2.48 7.96
N MET A 182 6.89 -3.28 7.21
CA MET A 182 7.31 -4.62 6.80
C MET A 182 8.61 -4.59 5.98
N PHE A 183 8.69 -3.68 5.01
CA PHE A 183 9.88 -3.52 4.18
C PHE A 183 11.11 -3.09 5.00
N PHE A 184 11.00 -2.03 5.80
CA PHE A 184 12.11 -1.52 6.62
C PHE A 184 12.60 -2.57 7.63
N ARG A 185 11.70 -3.32 8.29
CA ARG A 185 12.10 -4.38 9.23
C ARG A 185 12.95 -5.44 8.53
N TRP A 186 12.55 -5.87 7.34
CA TRP A 186 13.31 -6.81 6.53
C TRP A 186 14.62 -6.22 6.02
N SER A 187 14.60 -4.99 5.50
CA SER A 187 15.82 -4.32 5.02
C SER A 187 16.84 -4.13 6.15
N ILE A 188 16.40 -3.84 7.37
CA ILE A 188 17.29 -3.73 8.54
C ILE A 188 17.80 -5.11 8.98
N PHE A 189 16.89 -6.09 9.11
CA PHE A 189 17.22 -7.45 9.54
C PHE A 189 16.59 -8.49 8.62
N PRO A 190 17.30 -8.94 7.57
CA PRO A 190 16.74 -9.78 6.52
C PRO A 190 16.67 -11.24 6.95
N SER A 191 15.77 -11.56 7.89
CA SER A 191 15.45 -12.93 8.27
C SER A 191 14.41 -13.54 7.32
N VAL A 192 14.34 -14.87 7.29
CA VAL A 192 13.26 -15.59 6.57
C VAL A 192 11.89 -15.12 7.04
N GLU A 193 11.73 -14.88 8.33
CA GLU A 193 10.48 -14.48 8.97
C GLU A 193 10.01 -13.08 8.54
N HIS A 194 10.94 -12.12 8.46
CA HIS A 194 10.64 -10.77 7.99
C HIS A 194 10.37 -10.77 6.47
N TYR A 195 11.12 -11.56 5.70
CA TYR A 195 10.91 -11.69 4.26
C TYR A 195 9.53 -12.28 3.90
N GLN A 196 9.11 -13.32 4.62
CA GLN A 196 7.80 -13.95 4.45
C GLN A 196 6.65 -13.01 4.81
N ARG A 197 6.87 -12.08 5.76
CA ARG A 197 5.90 -11.03 6.06
C ARG A 197 5.75 -10.01 4.93
N ILE A 198 6.71 -9.80 4.05
CA ILE A 198 6.51 -8.86 2.93
C ILE A 198 5.55 -9.49 1.90
N PRO A 199 4.47 -8.79 1.48
CA PRO A 199 3.63 -9.23 0.36
C PRO A 199 4.48 -9.46 -0.89
N GLU A 200 4.17 -10.50 -1.69
CA GLU A 200 5.06 -10.90 -2.79
C GLU A 200 5.35 -9.78 -3.79
N TRP A 201 4.36 -8.92 -4.05
CA TRP A 201 4.47 -7.76 -4.93
C TRP A 201 5.34 -6.62 -4.37
N MET A 202 5.54 -6.53 -3.05
CA MET A 202 6.46 -5.57 -2.43
C MET A 202 7.91 -6.05 -2.39
N ARG A 203 8.16 -7.37 -2.49
CA ARG A 203 9.52 -7.91 -2.46
C ARG A 203 10.34 -7.36 -3.64
N PRO A 204 11.68 -7.27 -3.53
CA PRO A 204 12.50 -6.74 -4.61
C PRO A 204 12.31 -7.53 -5.91
N THR A 205 12.10 -6.80 -6.99
CA THR A 205 12.17 -7.32 -8.34
C THR A 205 13.62 -7.64 -8.70
N PRO A 206 13.87 -8.46 -9.73
CA PRO A 206 15.21 -8.66 -10.27
C PRO A 206 15.89 -7.34 -10.65
N THR A 207 15.16 -6.44 -11.29
CA THR A 207 15.62 -5.10 -11.67
C THR A 207 16.17 -4.33 -10.48
N GLN A 208 15.45 -4.31 -9.34
CA GLN A 208 15.91 -3.68 -8.10
C GLN A 208 17.20 -4.30 -7.54
N THR A 209 17.49 -5.58 -7.83
CA THR A 209 18.68 -6.27 -7.27
C THR A 209 19.93 -6.15 -8.14
N ILE A 210 19.78 -5.77 -9.41
CA ILE A 210 20.89 -5.72 -10.38
C ILE A 210 21.16 -4.32 -10.93
N THR A 211 20.17 -3.43 -10.87
CA THR A 211 20.28 -2.05 -11.37
C THR A 211 20.33 -1.08 -10.20
N PRO A 212 21.42 -0.30 -10.05
CA PRO A 212 21.50 0.78 -9.08
C PRO A 212 20.34 1.77 -9.21
N HIS A 213 19.72 2.18 -8.10
CA HIS A 213 18.59 3.11 -8.09
C HIS A 213 18.40 3.79 -6.72
N ALA A 214 17.62 4.87 -6.70
CA ALA A 214 17.28 5.63 -5.49
C ALA A 214 16.41 4.82 -4.51
N VAL A 215 16.71 4.90 -3.21
CA VAL A 215 16.02 4.12 -2.14
C VAL A 215 14.51 4.37 -2.12
N TRP A 216 14.05 5.59 -2.40
CA TRP A 216 12.62 5.91 -2.35
C TRP A 216 11.77 5.07 -3.32
N ILE A 217 12.35 4.58 -4.42
CA ILE A 217 11.64 3.76 -5.42
C ILE A 217 11.17 2.44 -4.79
N ASP A 218 11.92 1.89 -3.83
CA ASP A 218 11.57 0.63 -3.16
C ASP A 218 10.25 0.70 -2.39
N PHE A 219 9.79 1.91 -2.05
CA PHE A 219 8.55 2.15 -1.29
C PHE A 219 7.30 2.20 -2.17
N ILE A 220 7.44 2.17 -3.50
CA ILE A 220 6.29 2.15 -4.41
C ILE A 220 5.62 0.75 -4.38
N PRO A 221 4.30 0.65 -4.15
CA PRO A 221 3.59 -0.63 -4.08
C PRO A 221 3.72 -1.52 -5.32
N TRP A 222 3.62 -0.95 -6.52
CA TRP A 222 3.54 -1.73 -7.76
C TRP A 222 4.93 -2.09 -8.30
N PRO A 223 5.27 -3.40 -8.44
CA PRO A 223 6.58 -3.82 -8.92
C PRO A 223 6.90 -3.34 -10.33
N GLU A 224 5.92 -3.32 -11.23
CA GLU A 224 6.11 -2.84 -12.60
C GLU A 224 6.30 -1.32 -12.66
N ILE A 225 5.71 -0.57 -11.73
CA ILE A 225 5.98 0.86 -11.59
C ILE A 225 7.41 1.07 -11.08
N ARG A 226 7.85 0.31 -10.05
CA ARG A 226 9.26 0.36 -9.60
C ARG A 226 10.23 0.11 -10.73
N ASP A 227 10.01 -0.95 -11.50
CA ASP A 227 10.83 -1.28 -12.66
C ASP A 227 10.80 -0.17 -13.73
N ALA A 228 9.67 0.51 -13.94
CA ALA A 228 9.61 1.65 -14.84
C ALA A 228 10.47 2.83 -14.36
N PHE A 229 10.40 3.19 -13.07
CA PHE A 229 11.24 4.27 -12.51
C PHE A 229 12.73 3.93 -12.56
N ILE A 230 13.11 2.66 -12.37
CA ILE A 230 14.51 2.24 -12.44
C ILE A 230 15.05 2.28 -13.87
N ASN A 231 14.21 1.91 -14.85
CA ASN A 231 14.63 1.84 -16.25
C ASN A 231 14.53 3.18 -16.99
N SER A 232 13.84 4.18 -16.41
CA SER A 232 13.65 5.51 -17.00
C SER A 232 14.05 6.60 -15.99
N PRO A 233 15.33 7.03 -16.00
CA PRO A 233 15.82 8.09 -15.10
C PRO A 233 15.00 9.37 -15.16
N GLU A 234 14.45 9.74 -16.34
CA GLU A 234 13.59 10.92 -16.47
C GLU A 234 12.34 10.89 -15.57
N LEU A 235 11.80 9.71 -15.26
CA LEU A 235 10.67 9.59 -14.33
C LEU A 235 11.13 9.90 -12.90
N ALA A 236 12.29 9.38 -12.52
CA ALA A 236 12.84 9.55 -11.17
C ALA A 236 13.29 11.00 -10.88
N GLU A 237 13.64 11.77 -11.91
CA GLU A 237 13.95 13.19 -11.81
C GLU A 237 12.70 14.08 -11.64
N THR A 238 11.50 13.53 -11.81
CA THR A 238 10.27 14.29 -11.62
C THR A 238 10.14 14.73 -10.15
N PRO A 239 10.03 16.05 -9.87
CA PRO A 239 9.90 16.54 -8.50
C PRO A 239 8.73 15.89 -7.76
N ASP A 240 8.97 15.47 -6.52
CA ASP A 240 7.95 14.90 -5.64
C ASP A 240 7.21 13.67 -6.22
N ALA A 241 7.84 12.93 -7.15
CA ALA A 241 7.24 11.77 -7.82
C ALA A 241 6.66 10.75 -6.83
N PHE A 242 7.36 10.47 -5.73
CA PHE A 242 6.88 9.57 -4.69
C PHE A 242 5.60 10.10 -4.03
N GLU A 243 5.58 11.36 -3.63
CA GLU A 243 4.43 11.99 -3.00
C GLU A 243 3.22 12.04 -3.95
N MET A 244 3.45 12.36 -5.23
CA MET A 244 2.41 12.31 -6.26
C MET A 244 1.80 10.92 -6.39
N LEU A 245 2.61 9.85 -6.39
CA LEU A 245 2.11 8.48 -6.42
C LEU A 245 1.29 8.14 -5.17
N VAL A 246 1.76 8.54 -3.98
CA VAL A 246 1.08 8.23 -2.71
C VAL A 246 -0.25 8.98 -2.58
N ILE A 247 -0.31 10.27 -2.91
CA ILE A 247 -1.54 11.07 -2.86
C ILE A 247 -2.59 10.55 -3.84
N ASN A 248 -2.16 10.03 -4.98
CA ASN A 248 -3.05 9.51 -6.02
C ASN A 248 -3.28 8.00 -5.93
N ALA A 249 -2.73 7.33 -4.92
CA ALA A 249 -3.05 5.94 -4.62
C ALA A 249 -4.36 5.86 -3.83
N SER A 250 -5.12 4.81 -4.04
CA SER A 250 -6.22 4.44 -3.17
C SER A 250 -6.19 2.95 -2.87
N VAL A 251 -6.46 2.60 -1.62
CA VAL A 251 -6.66 1.20 -1.21
C VAL A 251 -8.08 0.74 -1.48
N ASN A 252 -8.97 1.63 -1.95
CA ASN A 252 -10.37 1.33 -2.23
C ASN A 252 -11.09 0.66 -1.06
N TRP A 253 -10.79 1.06 0.19
CA TRP A 253 -11.39 0.49 1.39
C TRP A 253 -12.91 0.69 1.38
N PRO A 254 -13.72 -0.39 1.34
CA PRO A 254 -15.17 -0.27 1.16
C PRO A 254 -15.95 -0.10 2.46
N TRP A 255 -15.29 -0.15 3.61
CA TRP A 255 -15.92 -0.08 4.94
C TRP A 255 -15.67 1.27 5.63
N PRO A 256 -16.37 1.57 6.74
CA PRO A 256 -16.17 2.80 7.49
C PRO A 256 -14.72 3.01 7.98
N LEU A 257 -14.32 4.28 8.13
CA LEU A 257 -12.98 4.65 8.58
C LEU A 257 -12.63 4.09 9.96
N ASN A 258 -13.58 4.06 10.90
CA ASN A 258 -13.37 3.50 12.24
C ASN A 258 -13.12 1.98 12.25
N GLU A 259 -13.24 1.28 11.11
CA GLU A 259 -12.87 -0.12 10.96
C GLU A 259 -11.44 -0.32 10.42
N VAL A 260 -10.71 0.74 10.09
CA VAL A 260 -9.27 0.65 9.75
C VAL A 260 -8.47 0.21 10.97
N ILE A 261 -8.90 0.64 12.15
CA ILE A 261 -8.16 0.53 13.41
C ILE A 261 -9.09 -0.03 14.49
N SER A 262 -8.58 -0.84 15.41
CA SER A 262 -9.38 -1.49 16.45
C SER A 262 -8.72 -1.35 17.82
N LEU A 263 -9.53 -1.24 18.88
CA LEU A 263 -9.04 -1.24 20.25
C LEU A 263 -8.49 -2.64 20.61
N ARG A 264 -7.31 -2.69 21.24
CA ARG A 264 -6.79 -3.94 21.81
C ARG A 264 -7.63 -4.29 23.04
N SER A 265 -8.12 -5.52 23.11
CA SER A 265 -9.13 -5.92 24.11
C SER A 265 -8.63 -6.00 25.57
N ASN A 266 -7.34 -5.81 25.84
CA ASN A 266 -6.73 -6.05 27.15
C ASN A 266 -5.66 -5.03 27.59
N VAL A 267 -5.41 -4.00 26.80
CA VAL A 267 -4.50 -2.89 27.08
C VAL A 267 -5.15 -1.66 26.44
N ASP A 268 -5.00 -0.46 26.99
CA ASP A 268 -5.33 0.83 26.33
C ASP A 268 -4.44 1.09 25.08
N GLY A 269 -4.10 0.04 24.34
CA GLY A 269 -3.37 0.05 23.10
C GLY A 269 -4.33 -0.08 21.94
N VAL A 270 -3.96 0.56 20.84
CA VAL A 270 -4.70 0.46 19.60
C VAL A 270 -3.93 -0.43 18.64
N GLN A 271 -4.62 -1.27 17.90
CA GLN A 271 -4.03 -2.18 16.92
C GLN A 271 -4.73 -2.02 15.57
N LEU A 272 -4.04 -2.40 14.50
CA LEU A 272 -4.65 -2.44 13.18
C LEU A 272 -5.80 -3.46 13.15
N ASN A 273 -6.89 -3.13 12.46
CA ASN A 273 -7.95 -4.11 12.23
C ASN A 273 -7.41 -5.23 11.31
N LYS A 274 -7.62 -6.50 11.70
CA LYS A 274 -7.11 -7.65 10.93
C LYS A 274 -7.72 -7.78 9.54
N THR A 275 -8.99 -7.42 9.38
CA THR A 275 -9.66 -7.37 8.07
C THR A 275 -9.01 -6.31 7.20
N PHE A 276 -8.74 -5.13 7.77
CA PHE A 276 -8.02 -4.07 7.07
C PHE A 276 -6.62 -4.53 6.65
N GLU A 277 -5.85 -5.12 7.57
CA GLU A 277 -4.52 -5.65 7.29
C GLU A 277 -4.52 -6.66 6.14
N GLN A 278 -5.44 -7.63 6.16
CA GLN A 278 -5.56 -8.63 5.10
C GLN A 278 -5.94 -7.99 3.76
N TYR A 279 -6.85 -7.03 3.79
CA TYR A 279 -7.34 -6.36 2.59
C TYR A 279 -6.25 -5.55 1.88
N VAL A 280 -5.46 -4.76 2.62
CA VAL A 280 -4.40 -3.92 2.03
C VAL A 280 -3.21 -4.72 1.50
N ARG A 281 -3.06 -5.99 1.93
CA ARG A 281 -1.99 -6.88 1.46
C ARG A 281 -2.29 -7.50 0.09
N ASP A 282 -3.49 -7.31 -0.44
CA ASP A 282 -3.84 -7.63 -1.81
C ASP A 282 -3.74 -6.37 -2.69
N ILE A 283 -2.71 -6.31 -3.54
CA ILE A 283 -2.47 -5.19 -4.46
C ILE A 283 -3.63 -4.98 -5.45
N ASN A 284 -4.49 -5.98 -5.68
CA ASN A 284 -5.66 -5.83 -6.55
C ASN A 284 -6.76 -4.96 -5.93
N ASN A 285 -6.67 -4.68 -4.63
CA ASN A 285 -7.50 -3.67 -3.97
C ASN A 285 -6.96 -2.26 -4.15
N TRP A 286 -5.75 -2.10 -4.67
CA TRP A 286 -5.13 -0.79 -4.87
C TRP A 286 -5.40 -0.26 -6.28
N SER A 287 -5.56 1.05 -6.39
CA SER A 287 -5.66 1.75 -7.66
C SER A 287 -4.89 3.07 -7.65
N LEU A 288 -4.63 3.60 -8.83
CA LEU A 288 -4.15 4.96 -9.03
C LEU A 288 -5.22 5.84 -9.69
N SER A 289 -5.21 7.13 -9.37
CA SER A 289 -5.99 8.16 -10.05
C SER A 289 -5.55 8.31 -11.52
N PRO A 290 -6.46 8.65 -12.46
CA PRO A 290 -6.11 8.93 -13.85
C PRO A 290 -5.10 10.08 -14.00
N VAL A 291 -5.00 10.98 -13.02
CA VAL A 291 -3.98 12.05 -12.94
C VAL A 291 -2.57 11.49 -13.11
N ILE A 292 -2.28 10.30 -12.58
CA ILE A 292 -0.97 9.67 -12.70
C ILE A 292 -0.64 9.34 -14.16
N VAL A 293 -1.61 8.98 -14.98
CA VAL A 293 -1.37 8.69 -16.40
C VAL A 293 -1.12 9.98 -17.19
N ALA A 294 -1.66 11.11 -16.75
CA ALA A 294 -1.36 12.41 -17.35
C ALA A 294 0.08 12.86 -17.08
N VAL A 295 0.61 12.58 -15.89
CA VAL A 295 1.99 12.93 -15.50
C VAL A 295 3.00 11.88 -15.98
N PHE A 296 2.66 10.60 -15.84
CA PHE A 296 3.50 9.45 -16.17
C PHE A 296 2.75 8.49 -17.12
N PRO A 297 2.63 8.83 -18.42
CA PRO A 297 1.86 8.03 -19.38
C PRO A 297 2.29 6.56 -19.46
N VAL A 298 3.59 6.29 -19.23
CA VAL A 298 4.17 4.94 -19.25
C VAL A 298 3.62 4.02 -18.14
N LEU A 299 2.98 4.56 -17.10
CA LEU A 299 2.44 3.79 -15.98
C LEU A 299 1.00 3.29 -16.19
N GLY A 300 0.33 3.70 -17.27
CA GLY A 300 -1.11 3.46 -17.47
C GLY A 300 -1.54 1.99 -17.54
N ASP A 301 -0.61 1.06 -17.78
CA ASP A 301 -0.85 -0.38 -17.82
C ASP A 301 -0.21 -1.16 -16.64
N LYS A 302 0.39 -0.45 -15.69
CA LYS A 302 1.21 -1.03 -14.60
C LYS A 302 0.49 -1.10 -13.25
N ALA A 303 -0.70 -0.51 -13.18
CA ALA A 303 -1.57 -0.52 -12.02
C ALA A 303 -3.02 -0.40 -12.48
N TRP A 304 -3.96 -0.69 -11.57
CA TRP A 304 -5.36 -0.43 -11.86
C TRP A 304 -5.60 1.09 -11.81
N ILE A 305 -5.90 1.68 -12.96
CA ILE A 305 -6.34 3.08 -13.03
C ILE A 305 -7.84 3.13 -12.80
N ARG A 306 -8.25 3.67 -11.65
CA ARG A 306 -9.67 3.78 -11.29
C ARG A 306 -10.22 5.09 -11.89
N PRO A 307 -11.32 5.06 -12.65
CA PRO A 307 -11.94 6.29 -13.14
C PRO A 307 -12.38 7.19 -11.98
N GLU A 308 -12.31 8.50 -12.19
CA GLU A 308 -12.86 9.48 -11.25
C GLU A 308 -14.36 9.18 -11.02
N LYS A 309 -14.79 9.17 -9.76
CA LYS A 309 -16.22 9.20 -9.41
C LYS A 309 -16.62 10.63 -9.07
N GLU A 310 -17.78 11.07 -9.55
CA GLU A 310 -18.38 12.36 -9.18
C GLU A 310 -18.60 12.50 -7.66
N ASP A 311 -18.70 11.39 -6.91
CA ASP A 311 -18.97 11.38 -5.46
C ASP A 311 -17.72 11.52 -4.55
N ASP A 312 -16.50 11.56 -5.11
CA ASP A 312 -15.28 11.79 -4.31
C ASP A 312 -15.16 13.26 -3.83
N GLU A 313 -16.11 14.13 -4.20
CA GLU A 313 -16.16 15.56 -3.84
C GLU A 313 -16.54 15.83 -2.37
N TYR A 314 -16.99 14.81 -1.61
CA TYR A 314 -17.31 14.89 -0.18
C TYR A 314 -16.23 14.28 0.72
N LEU A 315 -14.97 14.44 0.35
CA LEU A 315 -13.86 14.10 1.25
C LEU A 315 -13.87 15.06 2.43
N LEU A 316 -14.14 14.51 3.61
CA LEU A 316 -13.83 15.15 4.89
C LEU A 316 -12.38 15.67 4.81
N ASP A 317 -12.18 16.96 5.13
CA ASP A 317 -10.84 17.52 5.25
C ASP A 317 -9.99 16.69 6.24
N ALA A 318 -8.67 16.80 6.14
CA ALA A 318 -7.75 16.00 6.95
C ALA A 318 -8.08 16.08 8.45
N ASP A 319 -8.46 17.27 8.94
CA ASP A 319 -8.85 17.52 10.33
C ASP A 319 -10.14 16.76 10.71
N SER A 320 -11.11 16.68 9.80
CA SER A 320 -12.35 15.93 9.96
C SER A 320 -12.15 14.41 9.89
N GLN A 321 -11.16 13.92 9.13
CA GLN A 321 -10.78 12.51 9.16
C GLN A 321 -10.09 12.13 10.47
N GLU A 322 -9.22 13.01 11.00
CA GLU A 322 -8.56 12.81 12.28
C GLU A 322 -9.55 12.76 13.46
N ALA A 323 -10.62 13.55 13.38
CA ALA A 323 -11.70 13.56 14.39
C ALA A 323 -12.47 12.23 14.48
N VAL A 324 -12.59 11.46 13.38
CA VAL A 324 -13.28 10.15 13.37
C VAL A 324 -12.58 9.12 14.24
N PHE A 325 -11.26 9.24 14.40
CA PHE A 325 -10.45 8.36 15.25
C PHE A 325 -10.20 8.94 16.64
N GLY A 326 -10.75 10.12 16.95
CA GLY A 326 -10.57 10.79 18.24
C GLY A 326 -9.16 11.34 18.46
N PHE A 327 -8.45 11.73 17.39
CA PHE A 327 -7.13 12.37 17.50
C PHE A 327 -7.29 13.83 17.95
N GLN A 328 -7.32 14.08 19.26
CA GLN A 328 -7.10 15.43 19.84
C GLN A 328 -5.68 15.58 20.33
#